data_AF-A0A520JH48-F1
#
_entry.id   AF-A0A520JH48-F1
#
_cell.length_a   1.000
_cell.length_b   1.000
_cell.length_c   1.000
_cell.angle_alpha   90.00
_cell.angle_beta   90.00
_cell.angle_gamma   90.00
#
_symmetry.space_group_name_H-M   'P 1'
#
loop_
_entity.id
_entity.type
_entity.pdbx_description
1 polymer ?
#
loop_
_entity_poly.entity_id
_entity_poly.type
_entity_poly.pdbx_seq_one_letter_code
_entity_poly.pdbx_strand_id
1 'polypeptide(L)' 'MRGDLGRNLTFGLQEVLGRAIIVGDYADRPFPTEAEIVKQHGVSRSVTREAVKMLGAKGLLSARPKQG' A
#
# COMPACT_ATOMS: atom_id res chain seq x y z
N MET A 1 -3.87 15.99 4.88
CA MET A 1 -4.44 14.96 3.99
C MET A 1 -4.78 13.69 4.79
N ARG A 2 -5.81 13.75 5.66
CA ARG A 2 -6.39 12.56 6.33
C ARG A 2 -7.83 12.29 5.88
N GLY A 3 -8.34 13.08 4.92
CA GLY A 3 -9.75 13.09 4.52
C GLY A 3 -10.13 12.09 3.43
N ASP A 4 -9.18 11.64 2.62
CA ASP A 4 -9.47 10.89 1.37
C ASP A 4 -9.56 9.36 1.55
N LEU A 5 -9.20 8.81 2.72
CA LEU A 5 -9.17 7.37 2.97
C LEU A 5 -10.51 6.78 3.46
N GLY A 6 -11.58 7.59 3.50
CA GLY A 6 -12.92 7.16 3.91
C GLY A 6 -13.02 6.68 5.37
N ARG A 7 -14.17 6.09 5.74
CA ARG A 7 -14.42 5.58 7.11
C ARG A 7 -13.49 4.42 7.51
N ASN A 8 -12.88 3.72 6.55
CA ASN A 8 -12.01 2.59 6.82
C ASN A 8 -10.63 2.80 6.18
N LEU A 9 -9.68 3.23 7.01
CA LEU A 9 -8.33 3.61 6.59
C LEU A 9 -7.59 2.47 5.87
N THR A 10 -7.84 1.21 6.23
CA THR A 10 -7.20 0.06 5.59
C THR A 10 -7.66 -0.11 4.16
N PHE A 11 -8.97 -0.09 3.93
CA PHE A 11 -9.53 -0.20 2.59
C PHE A 11 -9.19 1.04 1.75
N GLY A 12 -9.30 2.24 2.32
CA GLY A 12 -8.91 3.46 1.63
C GLY A 12 -7.44 3.44 1.19
N LEU A 13 -6.54 2.98 2.06
CA LEU A 13 -5.12 2.90 1.74
C LEU A 13 -4.86 1.84 0.68
N GLN A 14 -5.52 0.69 0.78
CA GLN A 14 -5.44 -0.37 -0.23
C GLN A 14 -5.92 0.12 -1.59
N GLU A 15 -7.01 0.88 -1.66
CA GLU A 15 -7.55 1.40 -2.92
C GLU A 15 -6.59 2.43 -3.55
N VAL A 16 -6.06 3.36 -2.74
CA VAL A 16 -5.09 4.36 -3.21
C VAL A 16 -3.84 3.69 -3.77
N LEU A 17 -3.24 2.77 -3.01
CA LEU A 17 -2.03 2.06 -3.43
C LEU A 17 -2.31 1.13 -4.62
N GLY A 18 -3.45 0.43 -4.61
CA GLY A 18 -3.85 -0.46 -5.70
C GLY A 18 -4.04 0.28 -7.03
N ARG A 19 -4.68 1.46 -6.99
CA ARG A 19 -4.82 2.32 -8.18
C ARG A 19 -3.46 2.77 -8.71
N ALA A 20 -2.54 3.20 -7.84
CA ALA A 20 -1.20 3.60 -8.23
C ALA A 20 -0.42 2.45 -8.89
N ILE A 21 -0.53 1.22 -8.36
CA ILE A 21 0.04 0.02 -8.99
C ILE A 21 -0.53 -0.19 -10.40
N ILE A 22 -1.86 -0.16 -10.56
CA ILE A 22 -2.53 -0.43 -11.84
C ILE A 22 -2.20 0.62 -12.90
N VAL A 23 -2.09 1.89 -12.51
CA VAL A 23 -1.71 2.98 -13.42
C VAL A 23 -0.24 2.93 -13.83
N GLY A 24 0.56 2.08 -13.17
CA GLY A 24 1.98 1.90 -13.48
C GLY A 24 2.91 2.84 -12.71
N ASP A 25 2.44 3.51 -11.65
CA ASP A 25 3.26 4.43 -10.85
C ASP A 25 4.47 3.74 -10.20
N TYR A 26 4.46 2.41 -10.10
CA TYR A 26 5.56 1.59 -9.57
C TYR A 26 6.14 0.62 -10.61
N ALA A 27 5.95 0.89 -11.90
CA ALA A 27 6.53 0.07 -12.96
C ALA A 27 8.06 0.24 -13.05
N ASP A 28 8.53 1.50 -13.03
CA ASP A 28 9.95 1.85 -13.19
C ASP A 28 10.65 2.21 -11.87
N ARG A 29 9.95 2.10 -10.74
CA ARG A 29 10.49 2.37 -9.40
C ARG A 29 10.05 1.33 -8.39
N PRO A 30 10.86 1.06 -7.36
CA PRO A 30 10.47 0.12 -6.31
C PRO A 30 9.18 0.56 -5.62
N PHE A 31 8.34 -0.41 -5.27
CA PHE A 31 7.19 -0.18 -4.41
C PHE A 31 7.68 0.30 -3.03
N PRO A 32 7.05 1.35 -2.44
CA PRO A 32 7.50 1.91 -1.16
C PRO A 32 7.43 0.89 -0.03
N THR A 33 8.37 0.97 0.89
CA THR A 33 8.36 0.18 2.12
C THR A 33 7.18 0.57 3.01
N GLU A 34 6.76 -0.32 3.91
CA GLU A 34 5.69 -0.01 4.86
C GLU A 34 5.99 1.24 5.70
N ALA A 35 7.26 1.48 6.05
CA ALA A 35 7.67 2.66 6.80
C ALA A 35 7.49 3.95 5.98
N GLU A 36 7.77 3.91 4.68
CA GLU A 36 7.55 5.02 3.76
C GLU A 36 6.06 5.27 3.56
N ILE A 37 5.24 4.22 3.39
CA ILE A 37 3.78 4.34 3.25
C ILE A 37 3.17 4.99 4.49
N VAL A 38 3.58 4.56 5.69
CA VAL A 38 3.18 5.19 6.97
C VAL A 38 3.49 6.68 6.98
N LYS A 39 4.70 7.06 6.56
CA LYS A 39 5.14 8.46 6.52
C LYS A 39 4.40 9.28 5.47
N GLN A 40 4.18 8.73 4.28
CA GLN A 40 3.54 9.41 3.14
C GLN A 40 2.04 9.64 3.37
N HIS A 41 1.33 8.63 3.89
CA HIS A 41 -0.12 8.67 4.05
C HIS A 41 -0.57 9.03 5.48
N GLY A 42 0.35 9.13 6.45
CA GLY A 42 0.04 9.52 7.82
C GLY A 42 -0.85 8.52 8.56
N VAL A 43 -0.76 7.25 8.18
CA VAL A 43 -1.54 6.10 8.67
C VAL A 43 -0.73 5.26 9.67
N SER A 44 -1.40 4.40 10.43
CA SER A 44 -0.69 3.51 11.37
C SER A 44 0.01 2.34 10.66
N ARG A 45 0.99 1.73 11.34
CA ARG A 45 1.67 0.52 10.87
C ARG A 45 0.70 -0.64 10.63
N SER A 46 -0.26 -0.85 11.54
CA SER A 46 -1.24 -1.92 11.41
C SER A 46 -2.14 -1.75 10.19
N VAL A 47 -2.62 -0.52 9.94
CA VAL A 47 -3.41 -0.18 8.73
C VAL A 47 -2.59 -0.45 7.46
N THR A 48 -1.33 -0.03 7.46
CA THR A 48 -0.41 -0.24 6.33
C THR A 48 -0.21 -1.72 6.04
N ARG A 49 0.09 -2.52 7.06
CA ARG A 49 0.30 -3.96 6.90
C ARG A 49 -0.93 -4.67 6.35
N GLU A 50 -2.12 -4.35 6.85
CA GLU A 50 -3.34 -4.98 6.36
C GLU A 50 -3.64 -4.57 4.91
N ALA A 51 -3.44 -3.30 4.55
CA ALA A 51 -3.58 -2.85 3.16
C ALA A 51 -2.60 -3.55 2.22
N VAL A 52 -1.32 -3.64 2.58
CA VAL A 52 -0.28 -4.34 1.81
C VAL A 52 -0.59 -5.83 1.68
N LYS A 53 -1.04 -6.48 2.75
CA LYS A 53 -1.49 -7.88 2.73
C LYS A 53 -2.66 -8.09 1.77
N MET A 54 -3.66 -7.20 1.78
CA MET A 54 -4.80 -7.26 0.86
C MET A 54 -4.38 -7.07 -0.59
N LEU A 55 -3.43 -6.18 -0.88
CA LEU A 55 -2.87 -6.01 -2.23
C LEU A 55 -2.14 -7.28 -2.70
N GLY A 56 -1.38 -7.92 -1.81
CA GLY A 56 -0.74 -9.22 -2.09
C GLY A 56 -1.76 -10.32 -2.39
N ALA A 57 -2.84 -10.41 -1.61
CA ALA A 57 -3.93 -11.37 -1.85
C ALA A 57 -4.66 -11.14 -3.17
N LYS A 58 -4.70 -9.90 -3.67
CA LYS A 58 -5.26 -9.54 -4.99
C LYS A 58 -4.28 -9.78 -6.14
N GLY A 59 -3.05 -10.21 -5.87
CA GLY A 59 -1.99 -10.39 -6.88
C GLY A 59 -1.37 -9.08 -7.39
N LEU A 60 -1.71 -7.93 -6.78
CA LEU A 60 -1.16 -6.63 -7.15
C LEU A 60 0.26 -6.41 -6.62
N LEU A 61 0.62 -7.12 -5.55
CA LEU A 61 1.99 -7.18 -5.05
C LEU A 61 2.45 -8.63 -5.07
N SER A 62 3.54 -8.90 -5.78
CA SER A 62 4.22 -10.19 -5.64
C SER A 62 5.04 -10.14 -4.35
N ALA A 63 4.73 -11.03 -3.40
CA ALA A 63 5.58 -11.25 -2.25
C ALA A 63 6.87 -11.91 -2.72
N ARG A 64 7.83 -11.13 -3.21
CA ARG A 64 9.18 -11.64 -3.39
C ARG A 64 9.71 -11.87 -1.97
N PRO A 65 10.02 -13.12 -1.57
CA PRO A 65 10.60 -13.35 -0.26
C PRO A 65 11.84 -12.46 -0.16
N LYS A 66 11.92 -11.64 0.89
CA LYS A 66 13.14 -10.91 1.22
C LYS A 66 14.22 -11.98 1.36
N GLN A 67 15.08 -12.08 0.36
CA GLN A 67 16.30 -12.87 0.43
C GLN A 67 17.03 -12.36 1.68
N GLY A 68 17.19 -13.27 2.65
CA GLY A 68 17.83 -12.98 3.93
C GLY A 68 19.27 -12.51 3.76
#